data_AF-A0A9J7MJS6-F1
#
_entry.id   AF-A0A9J7MJS6-F1
#
_cell.length_a   1.000
_cell.length_b   1.000
_cell.length_c   1.000
_cell.angle_alpha   90.00
_cell.angle_beta   90.00
_cell.angle_gamma   90.00
#
_symmetry.space_group_name_H-M   'P 1'
#
loop_
_entity.id
_entity.type
_entity.pdbx_description
1 polymer ?
#
loop_
_entity_poly.entity_id
_entity_poly.type
_entity_poly.pdbx_seq_one_letter_code
_entity_poly.pdbx_strand_id
1 'polypeptide(L)'
;MPISTISPYLNMSSWALLYPNMSITGAPWEENSTFGFGTTPTPRYYPYPGYEHPDTAEVTIKIVVYSLLLLMALVGNSTVIFIVSLNKTMWTPTNFYIMNLAVADLLIALFCMWIHLVQSMIPNWIFGDFMCRFNNFIQGVSVACSILTMTVIAMDRFYAIIFPLKARVTDTNAAVVITFVWIAAIAANVPLLVWCFESWPDYHSHRQAYTMFLFVVIYTIPILVMTGAYVMIGKKLWNKKTPGITIMSMESVQAKIKKKVRIIKV
;
A
#
# COMPACT_ATOMS: atom_id res chain seq x y z
N MET A 1 29.79 10.75 -7.66
CA MET A 1 30.65 9.76 -6.97
C MET A 1 30.76 10.16 -5.51
N PRO A 2 30.71 9.22 -4.56
CA PRO A 2 29.47 8.90 -3.86
C PRO A 2 29.30 9.52 -2.47
N ILE A 3 28.02 9.58 -2.09
CA ILE A 3 27.42 9.81 -0.79
C ILE A 3 27.85 8.69 0.17
N SER A 4 28.26 9.03 1.40
CA SER A 4 28.22 8.10 2.53
C SER A 4 27.52 8.77 3.72
N THR A 5 26.25 8.42 3.86
CA THR A 5 25.44 8.56 5.06
C THR A 5 26.06 7.74 6.18
N ILE A 6 26.62 8.41 7.18
CA ILE A 6 27.10 7.78 8.41
C ILE A 6 25.87 7.48 9.29
N SER A 7 25.68 6.18 9.54
CA SER A 7 24.74 5.62 10.51
C SER A 7 24.99 6.19 11.92
N PRO A 8 23.96 6.49 12.73
CA PRO A 8 24.15 7.05 14.08
C PRO A 8 24.58 6.00 15.13
N TYR A 9 24.81 4.74 14.76
CA TYR A 9 25.15 3.66 15.70
C TYR A 9 26.64 3.27 15.67
N LEU A 10 27.54 4.25 15.64
CA LEU A 10 28.96 4.01 15.84
C LEU A 10 29.26 3.88 17.35
N ASN A 11 29.45 2.62 17.76
CA ASN A 11 30.24 2.08 18.86
C ASN A 11 30.58 3.03 20.04
N MET A 12 30.12 2.65 21.24
CA MET A 12 30.31 3.38 22.52
C MET A 12 31.78 3.70 22.85
N SER A 13 32.74 3.00 22.22
CA SER A 13 34.18 3.25 22.35
C SER A 13 34.68 4.52 21.65
N SER A 14 33.98 5.03 20.62
CA SER A 14 34.43 6.19 19.84
C SER A 14 34.15 7.53 20.53
N TRP A 15 33.15 7.58 21.42
CA TRP A 15 32.80 8.77 22.19
C TRP A 15 33.84 9.12 23.27
N ALA A 16 34.57 8.13 23.78
CA ALA A 16 35.61 8.31 24.78
C ALA A 16 36.87 9.03 24.23
N LEU A 17 37.09 9.02 22.91
CA LEU A 17 38.26 9.64 22.28
C LEU A 17 38.09 11.15 22.01
N LEU A 18 36.85 11.67 22.04
CA LEU A 18 36.56 13.07 21.73
C LEU A 18 36.44 13.99 22.97
N TYR A 19 36.36 13.43 24.19
CA TYR A 19 36.17 14.20 25.42
C TYR A 19 37.08 13.68 26.55
N PRO A 20 38.36 14.10 26.61
CA PRO A 20 39.33 13.56 27.57
C PRO A 20 39.06 13.92 29.05
N ASN A 21 38.10 14.82 29.33
CA ASN A 21 37.90 15.40 30.67
C ASN A 21 36.51 15.15 31.28
N MET A 22 35.71 14.20 30.77
CA MET A 22 34.45 13.85 31.42
C MET A 22 34.68 12.77 32.48
N SER A 23 34.74 13.20 33.75
CA SER A 23 34.87 12.32 34.91
C SER A 23 33.60 11.49 35.10
N ILE A 24 33.69 10.19 34.83
CA ILE A 24 32.67 9.21 35.20
C ILE A 24 32.79 8.97 36.71
N THR A 25 31.91 9.58 37.50
CA THR A 25 31.66 9.13 38.87
C THR A 25 30.32 8.39 38.92
N GLY A 26 30.45 7.07 39.09
CA GLY A 26 29.54 6.19 39.84
C GLY A 26 28.04 6.26 39.57
N ALA A 27 27.52 5.20 38.95
CA ALA A 27 26.18 4.72 39.24
C ALA A 27 26.06 4.38 40.74
N PRO A 28 24.96 4.74 41.43
CA PRO A 28 24.68 4.17 42.74
C PRO A 28 23.76 2.95 42.57
N TRP A 29 24.32 1.76 42.72
CA TRP A 29 23.62 0.70 43.42
C TRP A 29 23.82 1.02 44.91
N GLU A 30 22.98 1.89 45.48
CA GLU A 30 22.96 2.08 46.93
C GLU A 30 22.00 1.05 47.55
N GLU A 31 22.59 -0.03 48.05
CA GLU A 31 22.05 -0.77 49.18
C GLU A 31 22.09 0.15 50.42
N ASN A 32 20.99 0.85 50.71
CA ASN A 32 20.70 1.29 52.06
C ASN A 32 19.21 1.60 52.22
N SER A 33 18.45 0.58 52.60
CA SER A 33 17.07 0.71 53.04
C SER A 33 17.01 1.36 54.43
N THR A 34 16.97 2.69 54.49
CA THR A 34 16.32 3.41 55.59
C THR A 34 14.86 3.67 55.21
N PHE A 35 13.95 3.04 55.95
CA PHE A 35 12.50 3.13 55.82
C PHE A 35 12.03 4.57 56.08
N GLY A 36 11.78 5.33 55.01
CA GLY A 36 11.18 6.66 55.04
C GLY A 36 9.79 6.62 54.40
N PHE A 37 8.76 6.91 55.20
CA PHE A 37 7.37 6.97 54.79
C PHE A 37 7.10 8.30 54.06
N GLY A 38 6.79 8.30 52.76
CA GLY A 38 6.21 9.46 52.07
C GLY A 38 6.71 9.75 50.66
N THR A 39 5.74 9.85 49.73
CA THR A 39 5.82 10.24 48.31
C THR A 39 6.27 9.15 47.33
N THR A 40 5.32 8.68 46.53
CA THR A 40 5.53 7.88 45.31
C THR A 40 6.51 8.59 44.38
N PRO A 41 7.59 7.94 43.90
CA PRO A 41 8.46 8.55 42.91
C PRO A 41 7.73 8.62 41.57
N THR A 42 7.55 9.83 41.06
CA THR A 42 7.13 10.05 39.68
C THR A 42 8.23 9.52 38.73
N PRO A 43 7.88 8.82 37.64
CA PRO A 43 8.88 8.41 36.65
C PRO A 43 9.57 9.66 36.08
N ARG A 44 10.87 9.80 36.34
CA ARG A 44 11.69 10.88 35.80
C ARG A 44 11.85 10.64 34.29
N TYR A 45 11.19 11.46 33.47
CA TYR A 45 11.28 11.41 32.01
C TYR A 45 12.70 11.87 31.62
N TYR A 46 13.54 10.96 31.15
CA TYR A 46 14.84 11.34 30.57
C TYR A 46 14.61 11.67 29.08
N PRO A 47 14.71 12.95 28.66
CA PRO A 47 14.62 13.29 27.26
C PRO A 47 15.81 12.67 26.51
N TYR A 48 15.53 11.97 25.40
CA TYR A 48 16.56 11.43 24.52
C TYR A 48 17.36 12.60 23.93
N PRO A 49 18.69 12.63 24.10
CA PRO A 49 19.51 13.72 23.58
C PRO A 49 19.46 13.73 22.05
N GLY A 50 18.98 14.83 21.47
CA GLY A 50 18.94 15.06 20.01
C GLY A 50 17.58 14.92 19.32
N TYR A 51 16.47 14.69 20.05
CA TYR A 51 15.13 14.79 19.46
C TYR A 51 14.68 16.25 19.39
N GLU A 52 14.86 16.88 18.22
CA GLU A 52 14.20 18.15 17.94
C GLU A 52 12.70 17.89 17.80
N HIS A 53 11.90 18.58 18.61
CA HIS A 53 10.46 18.52 18.47
C HIS A 53 10.07 19.05 17.08
N PRO A 54 9.22 18.32 16.33
CA PRO A 54 8.78 18.78 15.02
C PRO A 54 8.12 20.16 15.17
N ASP A 55 8.40 21.05 14.21
CA ASP A 55 7.85 22.40 14.22
C ASP A 55 6.32 22.30 14.28
N THR A 56 5.71 23.17 15.10
CA THR A 56 4.26 23.28 15.25
C THR A 56 3.54 23.40 13.90
N ALA A 57 4.15 24.05 12.91
CA ALA A 57 3.63 24.13 11.55
C ALA A 57 3.62 22.75 10.85
N GLU A 58 4.71 21.98 10.95
CA GLU A 58 4.82 20.63 10.39
C GLU A 58 3.77 19.69 11.01
N VAL A 59 3.65 19.73 12.33
CA VAL A 59 2.66 18.93 13.09
C VAL A 59 1.25 19.26 12.62
N THR A 60 0.92 20.55 12.52
CA THR A 60 -0.41 21.02 12.10
C THR A 60 -0.71 20.56 10.67
N ILE A 61 0.24 20.71 9.74
CA ILE A 61 0.08 20.27 8.35
C ILE A 61 -0.18 18.77 8.28
N LYS A 62 0.61 17.95 8.99
CA LYS A 62 0.40 16.49 9.02
C LYS A 62 -0.98 16.13 9.53
N ILE A 63 -1.44 16.72 10.63
CA ILE A 63 -2.77 16.45 11.19
C ILE A 63 -3.87 16.77 10.17
N VAL A 64 -3.80 17.96 9.55
CA VAL A 64 -4.80 18.38 8.55
C VAL A 64 -4.81 17.43 7.35
N VAL A 65 -3.65 17.13 6.78
CA VAL A 65 -3.53 16.26 5.60
C VAL A 65 -4.00 14.84 5.90
N TYR A 66 -3.53 14.22 7.00
CA TYR A 66 -3.95 12.86 7.35
C TYR A 66 -5.45 12.80 7.67
N SER A 67 -6.02 13.82 8.32
CA SER A 67 -7.47 13.87 8.58
C SER A 67 -8.27 13.95 7.28
N LEU A 68 -7.85 14.77 6.33
CA LEU A 68 -8.48 14.87 5.02
C LEU A 68 -8.37 13.56 4.23
N LEU A 69 -7.18 12.95 4.18
CA LEU A 69 -6.97 11.67 3.51
C LEU A 69 -7.83 10.56 4.12
N LEU A 70 -7.91 10.51 5.45
CA LEU A 70 -8.75 9.56 6.16
C LEU A 70 -10.24 9.74 5.81
N LEU A 71 -10.75 10.96 5.86
CA LEU A 71 -12.14 11.25 5.53
C LEU A 71 -12.46 10.90 4.07
N MET A 72 -11.60 11.29 3.13
CA MET A 72 -11.77 10.97 1.71
C MET A 72 -11.73 9.47 1.47
N ALA A 73 -10.78 8.75 2.09
CA ALA A 73 -10.66 7.31 1.95
C ALA A 73 -11.89 6.59 2.52
N LEU A 74 -12.36 6.97 3.70
CA LEU A 74 -13.54 6.35 4.32
C LEU A 74 -14.80 6.61 3.49
N VAL A 75 -15.09 7.86 3.13
CA VAL A 75 -16.29 8.22 2.38
C VAL A 75 -16.25 7.64 0.97
N GLY A 76 -15.14 7.82 0.25
CA GLY A 76 -14.98 7.39 -1.13
C GLY A 76 -15.08 5.87 -1.29
N ASN A 77 -14.27 5.13 -0.54
CA ASN A 77 -14.21 3.68 -0.67
C ASN A 77 -15.48 3.00 -0.13
N SER A 78 -16.08 3.51 0.95
CA SER A 78 -17.37 2.99 1.43
C SER A 78 -18.49 3.23 0.43
N THR A 79 -18.50 4.38 -0.25
CA THR A 79 -19.48 4.69 -1.30
C THR A 79 -19.34 3.74 -2.49
N VAL A 80 -18.10 3.43 -2.91
CA VAL A 80 -17.85 2.44 -3.97
C VAL A 80 -18.43 1.07 -3.61
N ILE A 81 -18.12 0.57 -2.40
CA ILE A 81 -18.65 -0.71 -1.91
C ILE A 81 -20.18 -0.69 -1.88
N PHE A 82 -20.77 0.37 -1.34
CA PHE A 82 -22.22 0.54 -1.23
C PHE A 82 -22.92 0.51 -2.61
N ILE A 83 -22.42 1.30 -3.56
CA ILE A 83 -22.99 1.43 -4.90
C ILE A 83 -22.95 0.09 -5.65
N VAL A 84 -21.81 -0.62 -5.62
CA VAL A 84 -21.65 -1.92 -6.30
C VAL A 84 -22.50 -3.00 -5.62
N SER A 85 -22.61 -2.98 -4.29
CA SER A 85 -23.37 -3.97 -3.53
C SER A 85 -24.88 -3.86 -3.76
N LEU A 86 -25.41 -2.63 -3.85
CA LEU A 86 -26.83 -2.40 -4.06
C LEU A 86 -27.29 -2.72 -5.49
N ASN A 87 -26.49 -2.35 -6.48
CA ASN A 87 -26.92 -2.44 -7.87
C ASN A 87 -26.42 -3.73 -8.52
N LYS A 88 -27.29 -4.74 -8.59
CA LYS A 88 -27.02 -6.02 -9.25
C LYS A 88 -26.59 -5.89 -10.71
N THR A 89 -27.01 -4.83 -11.43
CA THR A 89 -26.58 -4.62 -12.82
C THR A 89 -25.08 -4.31 -12.92
N MET A 90 -24.46 -3.89 -11.82
CA MET A 90 -23.03 -3.63 -11.72
C MET A 90 -22.21 -4.83 -11.27
N TRP A 91 -22.80 -6.02 -11.13
CA TRP A 91 -22.07 -7.24 -10.74
C TRP A 91 -21.29 -7.81 -11.92
N THR A 92 -20.20 -7.13 -12.27
CA THR A 92 -19.24 -7.54 -13.28
C THR A 92 -17.88 -7.84 -12.62
N PRO A 93 -17.03 -8.70 -13.22
CA PRO A 93 -15.70 -9.00 -12.69
C PRO A 93 -14.86 -7.76 -12.37
N THR A 94 -14.84 -6.77 -13.27
CA THR A 94 -14.11 -5.52 -13.04
C THR A 94 -14.62 -4.77 -11.81
N ASN A 95 -15.94 -4.70 -11.61
CA ASN A 95 -16.51 -3.98 -10.46
C ASN A 95 -16.24 -4.72 -9.14
N PHE A 96 -16.13 -6.05 -9.15
CA PHE A 96 -15.65 -6.80 -7.99
C PHE A 96 -14.19 -6.48 -7.66
N TYR A 97 -13.32 -6.30 -8.66
CA TYR A 97 -11.94 -5.85 -8.43
C TYR A 97 -11.87 -4.42 -7.90
N ILE A 98 -12.72 -3.52 -8.39
CA ILE A 98 -12.85 -2.15 -7.86
C ILE A 98 -13.31 -2.17 -6.40
N MET A 99 -14.27 -3.03 -6.05
CA MET A 99 -14.70 -3.22 -4.67
C MET A 99 -13.58 -3.82 -3.79
N ASN A 100 -12.76 -4.73 -4.32
CA ASN A 100 -11.59 -5.26 -3.61
C ASN A 100 -10.54 -4.17 -3.31
N LEU A 101 -10.29 -3.26 -4.26
CA LEU A 101 -9.45 -2.08 -4.03
C LEU A 101 -10.00 -1.22 -2.88
N ALA A 102 -11.30 -0.94 -2.91
CA ALA A 102 -11.95 -0.16 -1.87
C ALA A 102 -11.81 -0.81 -0.48
N VAL A 103 -11.91 -2.15 -0.38
CA VAL A 103 -11.67 -2.87 0.87
C VAL A 103 -10.22 -2.73 1.35
N ALA A 104 -9.24 -2.91 0.46
CA ALA A 104 -7.82 -2.75 0.82
C ALA A 104 -7.50 -1.32 1.29
N ASP A 105 -8.04 -0.31 0.62
CA ASP A 105 -7.84 1.09 1.00
C ASP A 105 -8.51 1.44 2.34
N LEU A 106 -9.69 0.86 2.63
CA LEU A 106 -10.34 1.00 3.93
C LEU A 106 -9.52 0.37 5.07
N LEU A 107 -8.84 -0.76 4.83
CA LEU A 107 -7.94 -1.35 5.83
C LEU A 107 -6.77 -0.39 6.16
N ILE A 108 -6.16 0.23 5.15
CA ILE A 108 -5.10 1.23 5.38
C ILE A 108 -5.65 2.43 6.15
N ALA A 109 -6.81 2.94 5.74
CA ALA A 109 -7.45 4.08 6.39
C ALA A 109 -7.76 3.81 7.86
N LEU A 110 -8.39 2.68 8.17
CA LEU A 110 -8.86 2.34 9.51
C LEU A 110 -7.74 1.89 10.45
N PHE A 111 -6.75 1.14 9.96
CA PHE A 111 -5.76 0.52 10.83
C PHE A 111 -4.39 1.17 10.79
N CYS A 112 -4.01 1.84 9.70
CA CYS A 112 -2.63 2.31 9.51
C CYS A 112 -2.53 3.83 9.63
N MET A 113 -3.42 4.60 9.00
CA MET A 113 -3.24 6.05 8.82
C MET A 113 -3.12 6.81 10.15
N TRP A 114 -3.96 6.52 11.14
CA TRP A 114 -3.91 7.20 12.43
C TRP A 114 -2.68 6.79 13.27
N ILE A 115 -2.24 5.52 13.17
CA ILE A 115 -1.00 5.05 13.81
C ILE A 115 0.21 5.77 13.21
N HIS A 116 0.27 5.91 11.88
CA HIS A 116 1.32 6.66 11.21
C HIS A 116 1.34 8.13 11.64
N LEU A 117 0.17 8.75 11.81
CA LEU A 117 0.09 10.11 12.31
C LEU A 117 0.70 10.21 13.72
N VAL A 118 0.33 9.34 14.65
CA VAL A 118 0.88 9.36 16.03
C VAL A 118 2.39 9.07 16.02
N GLN A 119 2.84 8.07 15.26
CA GLN A 119 4.25 7.73 15.13
C GLN A 119 5.08 8.84 14.45
N SER A 120 4.43 9.72 13.68
CA SER A 120 5.10 10.89 13.09
C SER A 120 5.33 12.03 14.08
N MET A 121 4.70 11.98 15.26
CA MET A 121 4.80 12.99 16.32
C MET A 121 5.64 12.52 17.51
N ILE A 122 5.63 11.21 17.78
CA ILE A 122 6.28 10.60 18.93
C ILE A 122 7.43 9.70 18.43
N PRO A 123 8.65 9.84 18.96
CA PRO A 123 9.80 9.05 18.51
C PRO A 123 9.66 7.56 18.86
N ASN A 124 9.02 7.28 20.00
CA ASN A 124 8.93 5.94 20.56
C ASN A 124 7.61 5.27 20.22
N TRP A 125 7.66 3.98 19.95
CA TRP A 125 6.47 3.17 19.71
C TRP A 125 5.71 2.90 21.02
N ILE A 126 4.50 3.43 21.14
CA ILE A 126 3.69 3.35 22.38
C ILE A 126 2.53 2.34 22.33
N PHE A 127 2.24 1.75 21.17
CA PHE A 127 1.07 0.88 20.97
C PHE A 127 1.30 -0.60 21.36
N GLY A 128 2.48 -0.92 21.89
CA GLY A 128 2.88 -2.27 22.27
C GLY A 128 3.29 -3.17 21.10
N ASP A 129 3.91 -4.31 21.42
CA ASP A 129 4.54 -5.20 20.42
C ASP A 129 3.54 -5.77 19.39
N PHE A 130 2.35 -6.20 19.85
CA PHE A 130 1.30 -6.70 18.96
C PHE A 130 0.96 -5.70 17.85
N MET A 131 0.68 -4.44 18.21
CA MET A 131 0.31 -3.43 17.23
C MET A 131 1.46 -3.09 16.29
N CYS A 132 2.72 -3.20 16.73
CA CYS A 132 3.85 -2.98 15.83
C CYS A 132 3.84 -3.99 14.68
N ARG A 133 3.70 -5.27 15.00
CA ARG A 133 3.69 -6.37 14.03
C ARG A 133 2.42 -6.33 13.17
N PHE A 134 1.27 -6.14 13.81
CA PHE A 134 -0.01 -6.05 13.13
C PHE A 134 -0.07 -4.88 12.15
N ASN A 135 0.36 -3.68 12.55
CA ASN A 135 0.35 -2.49 11.69
C ASN A 135 1.22 -2.69 10.44
N ASN A 136 2.46 -3.19 10.60
CA ASN A 136 3.34 -3.46 9.46
C ASN A 136 2.76 -4.54 8.54
N PHE A 137 2.21 -5.61 9.11
CA PHE A 137 1.58 -6.68 8.34
C PHE A 137 0.36 -6.20 7.56
N ILE A 138 -0.63 -5.56 8.21
CA ILE A 138 -1.87 -5.15 7.55
C ILE A 138 -1.61 -4.07 6.50
N GLN A 139 -0.64 -3.17 6.74
CA GLN A 139 -0.18 -2.20 5.75
C GLN A 139 0.42 -2.90 4.53
N GLY A 140 1.36 -3.82 4.74
CA GLY A 140 2.01 -4.56 3.66
C GLY A 140 1.03 -5.39 2.84
N VAL A 141 0.13 -6.11 3.50
CA VAL A 141 -0.94 -6.89 2.84
C VAL A 141 -1.86 -5.99 2.02
N SER A 142 -2.33 -4.88 2.59
CA SER A 142 -3.28 -4.00 1.91
C SER A 142 -2.65 -3.35 0.67
N VAL A 143 -1.41 -2.85 0.77
CA VAL A 143 -0.68 -2.29 -0.37
C VAL A 143 -0.45 -3.34 -1.45
N ALA A 144 -0.03 -4.55 -1.07
CA ALA A 144 0.17 -5.66 -2.00
C ALA A 144 -1.15 -6.04 -2.71
N CYS A 145 -2.24 -6.17 -1.95
CA CYS A 145 -3.58 -6.42 -2.49
C CYS A 145 -3.98 -5.36 -3.50
N SER A 146 -3.75 -4.07 -3.21
CA SER A 146 -4.10 -2.99 -4.14
C SER A 146 -3.31 -3.08 -5.45
N ILE A 147 -1.99 -3.24 -5.39
CA ILE A 147 -1.14 -3.30 -6.59
C ILE A 147 -1.47 -4.54 -7.45
N LEU A 148 -1.62 -5.70 -6.82
CA LEU A 148 -1.99 -6.93 -7.51
C LEU A 148 -3.38 -6.80 -8.15
N THR A 149 -4.35 -6.20 -7.47
CA THR A 149 -5.69 -5.96 -8.02
C THR A 149 -5.65 -4.99 -9.19
N MET A 150 -4.90 -3.90 -9.11
CA MET A 150 -4.70 -2.98 -10.25
C MET A 150 -4.07 -3.69 -11.45
N THR A 151 -3.15 -4.63 -11.20
CA THR A 151 -2.53 -5.45 -12.24
C THR A 151 -3.54 -6.38 -12.88
N VAL A 152 -4.39 -7.04 -12.09
CA VAL A 152 -5.49 -7.88 -12.59
C VAL A 152 -6.44 -7.05 -13.46
N ILE A 153 -6.82 -5.85 -13.04
CA ILE A 153 -7.66 -4.94 -13.84
C ILE A 153 -6.97 -4.58 -15.15
N ALA A 154 -5.68 -4.23 -15.12
CA ALA A 154 -4.93 -3.90 -16.34
C ALA A 154 -4.88 -5.10 -17.31
N MET A 155 -4.69 -6.31 -16.80
CA MET A 155 -4.67 -7.53 -17.60
C MET A 155 -6.05 -7.90 -18.15
N ASP A 156 -7.12 -7.77 -17.36
CA ASP A 156 -8.51 -7.92 -17.80
C ASP A 156 -8.79 -7.02 -19.01
N ARG A 157 -8.44 -5.73 -18.90
CA ARG A 157 -8.58 -4.76 -20.00
C ARG A 157 -7.70 -5.10 -21.19
N PHE A 158 -6.47 -5.54 -20.96
CA PHE A 158 -5.55 -5.93 -22.02
C PHE A 158 -6.11 -7.09 -22.84
N TYR A 159 -6.57 -8.16 -22.21
CA TYR A 159 -7.14 -9.31 -22.92
C TYR A 159 -8.43 -8.95 -23.65
N ALA A 160 -9.34 -8.20 -23.01
CA ALA A 160 -10.59 -7.78 -23.62
C ALA A 160 -10.38 -6.94 -24.90
N ILE A 161 -9.37 -6.07 -24.93
CA ILE A 161 -9.14 -5.13 -26.04
C ILE A 161 -8.24 -5.73 -27.13
N ILE A 162 -7.17 -6.42 -26.74
CA ILE A 162 -6.18 -6.95 -27.68
C ILE A 162 -6.61 -8.30 -28.25
N PHE A 163 -7.24 -9.17 -27.44
CA PHE A 163 -7.62 -10.54 -27.80
C PHE A 163 -9.10 -10.84 -27.51
N PRO A 164 -10.06 -10.12 -28.14
CA PRO A 164 -11.47 -10.15 -27.76
C PRO A 164 -12.11 -11.56 -27.84
N LEU A 165 -11.69 -12.40 -28.80
CA LEU A 165 -12.20 -13.76 -28.94
C LEU A 165 -11.65 -14.73 -27.89
N LYS A 166 -10.42 -14.52 -27.40
CA LYS A 166 -9.85 -15.34 -26.33
C LYS A 166 -10.38 -14.92 -24.96
N ALA A 167 -10.57 -13.62 -24.74
CA ALA A 167 -11.08 -13.07 -23.48
C ALA A 167 -12.44 -13.70 -23.09
N ARG A 168 -13.37 -13.83 -24.05
CA ARG A 168 -14.69 -14.43 -23.83
C ARG A 168 -14.64 -15.92 -23.43
N VAL A 169 -13.55 -16.62 -23.75
CA VAL A 169 -13.38 -18.04 -23.41
C VAL A 169 -12.71 -18.21 -22.04
N THR A 170 -11.99 -17.21 -21.57
CA THR A 170 -11.19 -17.26 -20.33
C THR A 170 -11.86 -16.61 -19.11
N ASP A 171 -13.19 -16.46 -19.12
CA ASP A 171 -13.93 -15.82 -18.02
C ASP A 171 -13.74 -16.60 -16.71
N THR A 172 -12.73 -16.18 -15.94
CA THR A 172 -12.39 -16.75 -14.64
C THR A 172 -13.24 -16.05 -13.58
N ASN A 173 -13.72 -16.81 -12.60
CA ASN A 173 -14.52 -16.25 -11.52
C ASN A 173 -13.69 -15.20 -10.74
N ALA A 174 -14.17 -13.95 -10.71
CA ALA A 174 -13.49 -12.84 -10.04
C ALA A 174 -13.23 -13.13 -8.54
N ALA A 175 -14.14 -13.87 -7.89
CA ALA A 175 -13.95 -14.27 -6.50
C ALA A 175 -12.71 -15.15 -6.32
N VAL A 176 -12.46 -16.08 -7.24
CA VAL A 176 -11.28 -16.96 -7.21
C VAL A 176 -10.01 -16.14 -7.37
N VAL A 177 -9.99 -15.19 -8.31
CA VAL A 177 -8.83 -14.30 -8.53
C VAL A 177 -8.57 -13.43 -7.30
N ILE A 178 -9.60 -12.85 -6.70
CA ILE A 178 -9.49 -12.06 -5.47
C ILE A 178 -8.92 -12.92 -4.33
N THR A 179 -9.42 -14.15 -4.14
CA THR A 179 -8.88 -15.07 -3.13
C THR A 179 -7.39 -15.33 -3.33
N PHE A 180 -6.94 -15.57 -4.57
CA PHE A 180 -5.52 -15.73 -4.87
C PHE A 180 -4.71 -14.47 -4.56
N VAL A 181 -5.23 -13.28 -4.88
CA VAL A 181 -4.58 -12.01 -4.55
C VAL A 181 -4.37 -11.87 -3.05
N TRP A 182 -5.39 -12.16 -2.23
CA TRP A 182 -5.28 -12.11 -0.78
C TRP A 182 -4.28 -13.12 -0.23
N ILE A 183 -4.32 -14.37 -0.70
CA ILE A 183 -3.37 -15.40 -0.28
C ILE A 183 -1.94 -14.99 -0.63
N ALA A 184 -1.69 -14.50 -1.84
CA ALA A 184 -0.37 -14.05 -2.27
C ALA A 184 0.13 -12.85 -1.46
N ALA A 185 -0.74 -11.85 -1.22
CA ALA A 185 -0.41 -10.67 -0.42
C ALA A 185 -0.10 -11.03 1.03
N ILE A 186 -0.91 -11.90 1.65
CA ILE A 186 -0.69 -12.40 3.01
C ILE A 186 0.63 -13.18 3.05
N ALA A 187 0.81 -14.18 2.18
CA ALA A 187 2.00 -15.02 2.15
C ALA A 187 3.29 -14.20 2.00
N ALA A 188 3.29 -13.19 1.13
CA ALA A 188 4.45 -12.30 0.95
C ALA A 188 4.78 -11.49 2.21
N ASN A 189 3.78 -11.15 3.04
CA ASN A 189 3.94 -10.27 4.18
C ASN A 189 3.96 -10.98 5.55
N VAL A 190 3.74 -12.30 5.62
CA VAL A 190 3.79 -13.08 6.87
C VAL A 190 5.02 -12.78 7.74
N PRO A 191 6.25 -12.63 7.19
CA PRO A 191 7.42 -12.30 8.01
C PRO A 191 7.27 -11.02 8.87
N LEU A 192 6.44 -10.06 8.44
CA LEU A 192 6.16 -8.84 9.19
C LEU A 192 5.37 -9.09 10.49
N LEU A 193 4.69 -10.24 10.62
CA LEU A 193 4.04 -10.66 11.87
C LEU A 193 5.02 -11.20 12.91
N VAL A 194 6.25 -11.54 12.50
CA VAL A 194 7.25 -12.14 13.38
C VAL A 194 8.16 -11.06 13.96
N TRP A 195 8.59 -10.11 13.14
CA TRP A 195 9.61 -9.13 13.51
C TRP A 195 9.11 -7.68 13.43
N CYS A 196 9.12 -7.00 14.57
CA CYS A 196 8.96 -5.55 14.68
C CYS A 196 10.33 -4.84 14.50
N PHE A 197 10.38 -3.76 13.70
CA PHE A 197 11.50 -2.85 13.38
C PHE A 197 12.96 -3.34 13.60
N GLU A 198 13.36 -3.65 14.83
CA GLU A 198 14.75 -3.95 15.25
C GLU A 198 15.03 -5.43 15.58
N SER A 199 14.02 -6.29 15.60
CA SER A 199 14.13 -7.69 16.07
C SER A 199 14.60 -8.72 15.01
N TRP A 200 15.13 -8.28 13.87
CA TRP A 200 15.57 -9.18 12.80
C TRP A 200 16.94 -9.80 13.11
N PRO A 201 17.12 -11.13 12.97
CA PRO A 201 18.44 -11.75 13.05
C PRO A 201 19.30 -11.18 11.91
N ASP A 202 20.48 -10.62 12.25
CA ASP A 202 21.29 -9.75 11.39
C ASP A 202 20.48 -8.63 10.69
N TYR A 203 20.20 -7.59 11.47
CA TYR A 203 19.33 -6.44 11.14
C TYR A 203 19.58 -5.83 9.76
N HIS A 204 20.83 -5.77 9.30
CA HIS A 204 21.17 -5.10 8.05
C HIS A 204 20.94 -6.00 6.83
N SER A 205 21.43 -7.24 6.82
CA SER A 205 21.42 -8.07 5.62
C SER A 205 20.06 -8.70 5.33
N HIS A 206 19.41 -9.32 6.32
CA HIS A 206 18.17 -10.06 6.09
C HIS A 206 16.97 -9.13 5.86
N ARG A 207 16.87 -8.05 6.64
CA ARG A 207 15.79 -7.06 6.48
C ARG A 207 15.89 -6.35 5.13
N GLN A 208 17.08 -5.87 4.75
CA GLN A 208 17.26 -5.21 3.46
C GLN A 208 16.97 -6.15 2.29
N ALA A 209 17.45 -7.40 2.34
CA ALA A 209 17.18 -8.39 1.30
C ALA A 209 15.68 -8.67 1.17
N TYR A 210 14.97 -8.84 2.29
CA TYR A 210 13.52 -9.05 2.29
C TYR A 210 12.76 -7.83 1.76
N THR A 211 13.10 -6.61 2.22
CA THR A 211 12.47 -5.39 1.72
C THR A 211 12.74 -5.16 0.24
N MET A 212 13.96 -5.43 -0.24
CA MET A 212 14.30 -5.36 -1.67
C MET A 212 13.52 -6.40 -2.47
N PHE A 213 13.40 -7.63 -1.96
CA PHE A 213 12.60 -8.67 -2.59
C PHE A 213 11.13 -8.25 -2.73
N LEU A 214 10.51 -7.76 -1.64
CA LEU A 214 9.14 -7.25 -1.69
C LEU A 214 8.99 -6.08 -2.66
N PHE A 215 9.91 -5.13 -2.63
CA PHE A 215 9.89 -3.99 -3.54
C PHE A 215 9.93 -4.44 -5.01
N VAL A 216 10.80 -5.38 -5.35
CA VAL A 216 10.88 -5.89 -6.73
C VAL A 216 9.63 -6.68 -7.11
N VAL A 217 9.22 -7.63 -6.28
CA VAL A 217 8.17 -8.60 -6.62
C VAL A 217 6.76 -8.02 -6.52
N ILE A 218 6.48 -7.23 -5.47
CA ILE A 218 5.14 -6.72 -5.18
C ILE A 218 4.93 -5.33 -5.79
N TYR A 219 5.99 -4.55 -6.03
CA TYR A 219 5.87 -3.19 -6.55
C TYR A 219 6.42 -3.06 -7.98
N THR A 220 7.71 -3.34 -8.21
CA THR A 220 8.34 -3.08 -9.52
C THR A 220 7.78 -3.94 -10.65
N ILE A 221 7.73 -5.27 -10.49
CA ILE A 221 7.25 -6.19 -11.54
C ILE A 221 5.79 -5.87 -11.92
N PRO A 222 4.83 -5.76 -10.97
CA PRO A 222 3.44 -5.43 -11.29
C PRO A 222 3.29 -4.10 -12.03
N ILE A 223 4.06 -3.06 -11.63
CA ILE A 223 4.03 -1.77 -12.32
C ILE A 223 4.52 -1.90 -13.76
N LEU A 224 5.62 -2.61 -14.01
CA LEU A 224 6.10 -2.83 -15.37
C LEU A 224 5.07 -3.56 -16.24
N VAL A 225 4.40 -4.57 -15.68
CA VAL A 225 3.30 -5.29 -16.35
C VAL A 225 2.15 -4.35 -16.67
N MET A 226 1.70 -3.55 -15.69
CA MET A 226 0.63 -2.55 -15.88
C MET A 226 1.00 -1.53 -16.97
N THR A 227 2.20 -0.96 -16.90
CA THR A 227 2.68 0.01 -17.89
C THR A 227 2.71 -0.61 -19.29
N GLY A 228 3.28 -1.80 -19.45
CA GLY A 228 3.30 -2.51 -20.73
C GLY A 228 1.90 -2.76 -21.28
N ALA A 229 0.99 -3.26 -20.43
CA ALA A 229 -0.41 -3.51 -20.79
C ALA A 229 -1.11 -2.24 -21.29
N TYR A 230 -1.04 -1.15 -20.52
CA TYR A 230 -1.68 0.13 -20.88
C TYR A 230 -1.07 0.79 -22.11
N VAL A 231 0.25 0.70 -22.31
CA VAL A 231 0.90 1.20 -23.54
C VAL A 231 0.39 0.44 -24.78
N MET A 232 0.27 -0.88 -24.71
CA MET A 232 -0.26 -1.69 -25.81
C MET A 232 -1.73 -1.38 -26.10
N ILE A 233 -2.55 -1.24 -25.06
CA ILE A 233 -3.95 -0.81 -25.17
C ILE A 233 -4.02 0.55 -25.88
N GLY A 234 -3.25 1.53 -25.41
CA GLY A 234 -3.20 2.87 -26.00
C GLY A 234 -2.84 2.85 -27.49
N LYS A 235 -1.77 2.13 -27.86
CA LYS A 235 -1.37 1.97 -29.27
C LYS A 235 -2.47 1.30 -30.12
N LYS A 236 -3.12 0.26 -29.61
CA LYS A 236 -4.19 -0.45 -30.33
C LYS A 236 -5.40 0.45 -30.56
N LEU A 237 -5.79 1.22 -29.55
CA LEU A 237 -6.94 2.13 -29.63
C LEU A 237 -6.63 3.33 -30.53
N TRP A 238 -5.40 3.86 -30.49
CA TRP A 238 -4.98 4.97 -31.35
C TRP A 238 -4.95 4.61 -32.84
N ASN A 239 -4.55 3.37 -33.15
CA ASN A 239 -4.46 2.89 -34.53
C ASN A 239 -5.81 2.45 -35.13
N LYS A 240 -6.90 2.43 -34.36
CA LYS A 240 -8.25 2.22 -34.91
C LYS A 240 -8.79 3.56 -35.42
N LYS A 241 -9.07 3.65 -36.73
CA LYS A 241 -9.84 4.78 -37.30
C LYS A 241 -11.15 4.92 -36.52
N THR A 242 -11.51 6.17 -36.19
CA THR A 242 -12.71 6.51 -35.42
C THR A 242 -13.94 5.74 -35.94
N PRO A 243 -14.67 5.04 -35.05
CA PRO A 243 -15.74 4.11 -35.45
C PRO A 243 -16.90 4.74 -36.22
N GLY A 244 -17.00 6.07 -36.28
CA GLY A 244 -18.02 6.78 -37.06
C GLY A 244 -18.06 6.39 -38.54
N ILE A 245 -16.90 6.17 -39.18
CA ILE A 245 -16.84 5.79 -40.61
C ILE A 245 -17.28 4.34 -40.81
N THR A 246 -16.94 3.44 -39.88
CA THR A 246 -17.30 2.02 -39.97
C THR A 246 -18.78 1.80 -39.67
N ILE A 247 -19.36 2.54 -38.73
CA ILE A 247 -20.80 2.48 -38.43
C ILE A 247 -21.62 3.00 -39.61
N MET A 248 -21.27 4.16 -40.18
CA MET A 248 -21.93 4.68 -41.41
C MET A 248 -21.76 3.72 -42.60
N SER A 249 -20.59 3.09 -42.74
CA SER A 249 -20.34 2.06 -43.75
C SER A 249 -21.21 0.81 -43.52
N MET A 250 -21.34 0.32 -42.29
CA MET A 250 -22.16 -0.85 -41.97
C MET A 250 -23.65 -0.58 -42.12
N GLU A 251 -24.12 0.62 -41.73
CA GLU A 251 -25.52 1.05 -41.95
C GLU A 251 -25.85 1.16 -43.44
N SER A 252 -24.96 1.75 -44.25
CA SER A 252 -25.16 1.84 -45.70
C SER A 252 -25.12 0.47 -46.39
N VAL A 253 -24.31 -0.48 -45.90
CA VAL A 253 -24.31 -1.88 -46.37
C VAL A 253 -25.58 -2.61 -45.96
N GLN A 254 -26.04 -2.47 -44.71
CA GLN A 254 -27.30 -3.02 -44.21
C GLN A 254 -28.51 -2.49 -45.01
N ALA A 255 -28.53 -1.20 -45.33
CA ALA A 255 -29.57 -0.57 -46.14
C ALA A 255 -29.59 -1.12 -47.59
N LYS A 256 -28.41 -1.33 -48.20
CA LYS A 256 -28.30 -1.94 -49.54
C LYS A 256 -28.79 -3.39 -49.56
N ILE A 257 -28.46 -4.17 -48.53
CA ILE A 257 -28.93 -5.56 -48.39
C ILE A 257 -30.46 -5.61 -48.24
N LYS A 258 -31.05 -4.77 -47.37
CA LYS A 258 -32.51 -4.67 -47.23
C LYS A 258 -33.20 -4.31 -48.54
N LYS A 259 -32.62 -3.40 -49.33
CA LYS A 259 -33.17 -3.00 -50.65
C LYS A 259 -33.11 -4.15 -51.67
N LYS A 260 -32.00 -4.90 -51.72
CA LYS A 260 -31.88 -6.09 -52.60
C LYS A 260 -32.89 -7.18 -52.23
N VAL A 261 -33.06 -7.49 -50.95
CA VAL A 261 -34.02 -8.51 -50.48
C VAL A 261 -35.47 -8.11 -50.83
N ARG A 262 -35.79 -6.82 -50.86
CA ARG A 262 -37.11 -6.33 -51.23
C ARG A 262 -37.42 -6.48 -52.72
N ILE A 263 -36.40 -6.40 -53.58
CA ILE A 263 -36.54 -6.52 -55.05
C ILE A 263 -36.72 -7.99 -55.48
N ILE A 264 -36.14 -8.94 -54.73
CA ILE A 264 -36.23 -10.38 -55.03
C ILE A 264 -37.60 -10.97 -54.63
N LYS A 265 -38.40 -10.23 -53.84
CA LYS A 265 -39.74 -10.65 -53.38
C LYS A 265 -40.89 -10.09 -54.23
N VAL A 266 -40.62 -9.56 -55.41
CA VAL A 266 -41.63 -9.05 -56.37
C VAL A 266 -41.70 -9.96 -57.58
#